data_AF-A0A1H5JDP4-F1
#
_entry.id   AF-A0A1H5JDP4-F1
#
_cell.length_a   1.000
_cell.length_b   1.000
_cell.length_c   1.000
_cell.angle_alpha   90.00
_cell.angle_beta   90.00
_cell.angle_gamma   90.00
#
_symmetry.space_group_name_H-M   'P 1'
#
loop_
_entity.id
_entity.type
_entity.pdbx_description
1 polymer ?
#
loop_
_entity_poly.entity_id
_entity_poly.type
_entity_poly.pdbx_seq_one_letter_code
_entity_poly.pdbx_strand_id
1 'polypeptide(L)'
;MIRQNTVTVDAQHAKVIMKASGNTYPVQFSVKRAADPDQRMELLGTVVDSGQGKVFGWIAKLNEVANSATVKRFPQLEAQADADQEFQVSGYSNGTGAGGTYSCGPLKSAFIPERSKVYLVEFQFIGSRCEQHVYDVTQPDQRISVTSVPAV
;
A
#
# COMPACT_ATOMS: atom_id res chain seq x y z
N MET A 1 12.70 17.67 -6.34
CA MET A 1 11.45 16.95 -6.70
C MET A 1 11.68 15.47 -6.47
N ILE A 2 10.98 14.84 -5.52
CA ILE A 2 10.98 13.38 -5.38
C ILE A 2 9.78 12.90 -6.19
N ARG A 3 10.04 12.40 -7.40
CA ARG A 3 9.02 11.68 -8.19
C ARG A 3 9.01 10.24 -7.68
N GLN A 4 7.82 9.67 -7.46
CA GLN A 4 7.70 8.23 -7.34
C GLN A 4 8.14 7.62 -8.67
N ASN A 5 9.05 6.64 -8.63
CA ASN A 5 9.37 5.86 -9.80
C ASN A 5 8.12 5.03 -10.16
N THR A 6 7.57 5.26 -11.34
CA THR A 6 6.50 4.40 -11.88
C THR A 6 7.06 2.99 -11.97
N VAL A 7 6.45 2.05 -11.25
CA VAL A 7 6.87 0.65 -11.26
C VAL A 7 6.29 -0.02 -12.50
N THR A 8 7.18 -0.48 -13.38
CA THR A 8 6.80 -1.31 -14.52
C THR A 8 6.53 -2.73 -14.04
N VAL A 9 5.36 -3.27 -14.37
CA VAL A 9 5.11 -4.70 -14.31
C VAL A 9 5.78 -5.33 -15.53
N ASP A 10 6.75 -6.21 -15.32
CA ASP A 10 7.40 -6.96 -16.38
C ASP A 10 7.34 -8.47 -16.09
N ALA A 11 7.92 -9.29 -16.96
CA ALA A 11 7.82 -10.75 -16.86
C ALA A 11 8.49 -11.35 -15.61
N GLN A 12 9.24 -10.56 -14.82
CA GLN A 12 9.95 -10.99 -13.63
C GLN A 12 9.38 -10.39 -12.35
N HIS A 13 8.54 -9.35 -12.45
CA HIS A 13 8.11 -8.59 -11.29
C HIS A 13 6.59 -8.43 -11.22
N ALA A 14 6.10 -8.31 -9.99
CA ALA A 14 4.75 -7.86 -9.70
C ALA A 14 4.76 -6.39 -9.26
N LYS A 15 3.60 -5.75 -9.35
CA LYS A 15 3.36 -4.42 -8.78
C LYS A 15 2.53 -4.54 -7.52
N VAL A 16 2.94 -3.85 -6.46
CA VAL A 16 2.20 -3.75 -5.20
C VAL A 16 1.78 -2.31 -5.00
N ILE A 17 0.47 -2.08 -4.91
CA ILE A 17 -0.17 -0.80 -4.62
C ILE A 17 -0.52 -0.78 -3.13
N MET A 18 -0.17 0.29 -2.42
CA MET A 18 -0.52 0.47 -1.01
C MET A 18 -1.50 1.64 -0.86
N LYS A 19 -2.62 1.41 -0.17
CA LYS A 19 -3.67 2.41 0.08
C LYS A 19 -4.17 2.38 1.52
N ALA A 20 -4.76 3.49 1.95
CA ALA A 20 -5.55 3.57 3.17
C ALA A 20 -7.02 3.79 2.83
N SER A 21 -7.93 3.24 3.65
CA SER A 21 -9.35 3.48 3.53
C SER A 21 -10.05 3.56 4.90
N GLY A 22 -11.20 4.23 4.94
CA GLY A 22 -12.07 4.28 6.12
C GLY A 22 -11.78 5.43 7.09
N ASN A 23 -10.67 6.14 6.93
CA ASN A 23 -10.35 7.39 7.62
C ASN A 23 -9.27 8.18 6.86
N THR A 24 -9.18 9.48 7.09
CA THR A 24 -8.15 10.38 6.53
C THR A 24 -6.89 10.47 7.39
N TYR A 25 -6.76 9.66 8.44
CA TYR A 25 -5.52 9.52 9.20
C TYR A 25 -4.38 9.01 8.30
N PRO A 26 -3.20 9.66 8.28
CA PRO A 26 -2.08 9.23 7.47
C PRO A 26 -1.57 7.84 7.88
N VAL A 27 -1.28 7.00 6.89
CA VAL A 27 -0.71 5.66 7.06
C VAL A 27 0.68 5.65 6.44
N GLN A 28 1.69 5.39 7.25
CA GLN A 28 3.04 5.11 6.77
C GLN A 28 3.14 3.66 6.32
N PHE A 29 3.73 3.46 5.15
CA PHE A 29 4.00 2.14 4.60
C PHE A 29 5.50 1.91 4.45
N SER A 30 5.92 0.73 4.90
CA SER A 30 7.26 0.21 4.68
C SER A 30 7.21 -1.19 4.08
N VAL A 31 8.23 -1.55 3.31
CA VAL A 31 8.30 -2.85 2.64
C VAL A 31 9.63 -3.54 2.87
N LYS A 32 9.65 -4.86 2.69
CA LYS A 32 10.88 -5.66 2.63
C LYS A 32 10.73 -6.68 1.51
N ARG A 33 11.72 -6.73 0.62
CA ARG A 33 11.85 -7.79 -0.40
C ARG A 33 12.84 -8.83 0.08
N ALA A 34 12.59 -10.10 -0.21
CA ALA A 34 13.50 -11.18 0.17
C ALA A 34 14.92 -11.00 -0.42
N ALA A 35 15.03 -10.47 -1.64
CA ALA A 35 16.30 -10.21 -2.31
C ALA A 35 17.07 -8.98 -1.79
N ASP A 36 16.46 -8.13 -0.94
CA ASP A 36 17.13 -6.93 -0.46
C ASP A 36 18.32 -7.30 0.46
N PRO A 37 19.53 -6.76 0.22
CA PRO A 37 20.68 -7.05 1.09
C PRO A 37 20.49 -6.48 2.51
N ASP A 38 19.76 -5.37 2.64
CA ASP A 38 19.30 -4.87 3.94
C ASP A 38 17.98 -5.54 4.30
N GLN A 39 17.99 -6.26 5.42
CA GLN A 39 16.83 -7.02 5.89
C GLN A 39 15.87 -6.19 6.75
N ARG A 40 16.14 -4.88 6.91
CA ARG A 40 15.22 -3.91 7.55
C ARG A 40 14.14 -3.47 6.55
N MET A 41 12.97 -3.11 7.07
CA MET A 41 11.89 -2.56 6.26
C MET A 41 12.27 -1.17 5.72
N GLU A 42 12.21 -0.99 4.40
CA GLU A 42 12.37 0.28 3.72
C GLU A 42 11.09 1.12 3.85
N LEU A 43 11.19 2.35 4.37
CA LEU A 43 10.07 3.29 4.41
C LEU A 43 9.80 3.87 3.02
N LEU A 44 8.63 3.58 2.45
CA LEU A 44 8.24 4.07 1.11
C LEU A 44 7.52 5.42 1.16
N GLY A 45 6.79 5.71 2.24
CA GLY A 45 6.14 7.00 2.43
C GLY A 45 4.82 6.92 3.18
N THR A 46 3.98 7.94 2.97
CA THR A 46 2.71 8.09 3.69
C THR A 46 1.56 8.29 2.72
N VAL A 47 0.48 7.53 2.91
CA VAL A 47 -0.77 7.68 2.19
C VAL A 47 -1.87 8.20 3.09
N VAL A 48 -2.89 8.81 2.48
CA VAL A 48 -4.13 9.22 3.13
C VAL A 48 -5.29 8.77 2.25
N ASP A 49 -6.37 8.28 2.85
CA ASP A 49 -7.60 7.98 2.10
C ASP A 49 -8.11 9.25 1.39
N SER A 50 -8.24 9.18 0.07
CA SER A 50 -8.76 10.29 -0.75
C SER A 50 -10.30 10.36 -0.75
N GLY A 51 -10.98 9.40 -0.12
CA GLY A 51 -12.45 9.29 -0.14
C GLY A 51 -13.00 8.79 -1.48
N GLN A 52 -12.15 8.52 -2.47
CA GLN A 52 -12.55 8.03 -3.79
C GLN A 52 -12.79 6.50 -3.84
N GLY A 53 -12.69 5.81 -2.70
CA GLY A 53 -12.84 4.35 -2.58
C GLY A 53 -14.22 3.75 -2.94
N LYS A 54 -15.15 4.51 -3.52
CA LYS A 54 -16.46 4.01 -3.99
C LYS A 54 -16.62 3.97 -5.51
N VAL A 55 -15.64 4.42 -6.29
CA VAL A 55 -15.70 4.35 -7.76
C VAL A 55 -14.70 3.31 -8.25
N PHE A 56 -15.18 2.11 -8.52
CA PHE A 56 -14.46 0.97 -9.09
C PHE A 56 -13.82 1.23 -10.49
N GLY A 57 -13.74 2.48 -10.97
CA GLY A 57 -13.31 2.85 -12.33
C GLY A 57 -11.94 3.54 -12.45
N TRP A 58 -11.08 3.50 -11.43
CA TRP A 58 -9.95 4.45 -11.30
C TRP A 58 -8.57 4.01 -11.84
N ILE A 59 -8.46 3.01 -12.74
CA ILE A 59 -7.22 2.88 -13.53
C ILE A 59 -7.09 4.04 -14.55
N ALA A 60 -8.17 4.79 -14.79
CA ALA A 60 -8.18 5.92 -15.70
C ALA A 60 -7.95 7.29 -15.02
N LYS A 61 -6.72 7.61 -14.61
CA LYS A 61 -6.06 8.91 -14.91
C LYS A 61 -4.73 9.12 -14.19
N LEU A 62 -3.68 9.17 -15.01
CA LEU A 62 -2.34 9.70 -14.75
C LEU A 62 -2.28 11.20 -14.35
N ASN A 63 -3.33 11.81 -13.79
CA ASN A 63 -3.41 13.26 -13.58
C ASN A 63 -3.47 13.75 -12.12
N GLU A 64 -3.41 12.87 -11.11
CA GLU A 64 -3.43 13.29 -9.68
C GLU A 64 -2.04 13.55 -9.06
N VAL A 65 -0.98 13.61 -9.87
CA VAL A 65 0.39 13.85 -9.39
C VAL A 65 0.67 15.34 -9.07
N ALA A 66 -0.24 16.25 -9.42
CA ALA A 66 -0.01 17.70 -9.32
C ALA A 66 -0.31 18.30 -7.93
N ASN A 67 -1.21 17.72 -7.13
CA ASN A 67 -1.61 18.28 -5.82
C ASN A 67 -0.98 17.55 -4.60
N SER A 68 -0.39 16.37 -4.81
CA SER A 68 0.20 15.53 -3.76
C SER A 68 1.62 15.96 -3.37
N ALA A 69 2.30 16.73 -4.23
CA ALA A 69 3.68 17.18 -4.04
C ALA A 69 3.86 18.25 -2.94
N THR A 70 2.79 18.99 -2.58
CA THR A 70 2.87 20.10 -1.62
C THR A 70 2.76 19.64 -0.16
N VAL A 71 2.20 18.44 0.10
CA VAL A 71 1.92 17.94 1.47
C VAL A 71 2.51 16.53 1.73
N LYS A 72 3.26 15.95 0.78
CA LYS A 72 3.84 14.59 0.87
C LYS A 72 2.83 13.50 1.27
N ARG A 73 1.57 13.66 0.86
CA ARG A 73 0.49 12.68 1.06
C ARG A 73 0.05 12.19 -0.29
N PHE A 74 0.27 10.91 -0.55
CA PHE A 74 -0.07 10.30 -1.82
C PHE A 74 -1.39 9.53 -1.67
N PRO A 75 -2.27 9.51 -2.69
CA PRO A 75 -3.48 8.69 -2.66
C PRO A 75 -3.15 7.18 -2.66
N GLN A 76 -1.93 6.84 -3.08
CA GLN A 76 -1.36 5.49 -3.05
C GLN A 76 0.17 5.54 -3.10
N LEU A 77 0.82 4.45 -2.70
CA LEU A 77 2.23 4.17 -3.03
C LEU A 77 2.29 2.95 -3.96
N GLU A 78 3.34 2.86 -4.75
CA GLU A 78 3.60 1.72 -5.62
C GLU A 78 5.00 1.17 -5.33
N ALA A 79 5.13 -0.15 -5.29
CA ALA A 79 6.39 -0.85 -5.12
C ALA A 79 6.50 -2.01 -6.12
N GLN A 80 7.72 -2.28 -6.55
CA GLN A 80 8.06 -3.48 -7.30
C GLN A 80 8.33 -4.61 -6.33
N ALA A 81 7.82 -5.80 -6.65
CA ALA A 81 8.11 -7.03 -5.93
C ALA A 81 8.65 -8.07 -6.90
N ASP A 82 9.71 -8.78 -6.49
CA ASP A 82 10.23 -9.92 -7.23
C ASP A 82 9.21 -11.04 -7.19
N ALA A 83 8.83 -11.54 -8.36
CA ALA A 83 7.91 -12.67 -8.41
C ALA A 83 8.55 -13.92 -7.78
N ASP A 84 7.70 -14.79 -7.24
CA ASP A 84 8.08 -16.06 -6.63
C ASP A 84 8.97 -15.90 -5.36
N GLN A 85 9.10 -14.69 -4.82
CA GLN A 85 9.84 -14.37 -3.60
C GLN A 85 8.96 -13.72 -2.54
N GLU A 86 9.29 -13.88 -1.26
CA GLU A 86 8.50 -13.26 -0.20
C GLU A 86 8.58 -11.72 -0.26
N PHE A 87 7.41 -11.09 -0.19
CA PHE A 87 7.25 -9.65 -0.08
C PHE A 87 6.49 -9.31 1.20
N GLN A 88 7.05 -8.43 2.02
CA GLN A 88 6.43 -8.00 3.27
C GLN A 88 6.05 -6.53 3.20
N VAL A 89 4.87 -6.19 3.73
CA VAL A 89 4.36 -4.81 3.83
C VAL A 89 3.91 -4.53 5.26
N SER A 90 4.38 -3.42 5.82
CA SER A 90 3.93 -2.90 7.12
C SER A 90 3.20 -1.59 6.93
N GLY A 91 1.97 -1.51 7.44
CA GLY A 91 1.20 -0.28 7.57
C GLY A 91 1.16 0.18 9.03
N TYR A 92 1.40 1.46 9.28
CA TYR A 92 1.31 2.04 10.62
C TYR A 92 0.76 3.46 10.57
N SER A 93 -0.20 3.76 11.43
CA SER A 93 -0.79 5.09 11.56
C SER A 93 -0.66 5.56 12.99
N ASN A 94 -0.06 6.73 13.21
CA ASN A 94 -0.05 7.37 14.51
C ASN A 94 -0.04 8.90 14.36
N GLY A 95 -0.43 9.59 15.42
CA GLY A 95 -0.33 11.05 15.48
C GLY A 95 -1.23 11.66 16.54
N THR A 96 -1.41 12.97 16.43
CA THR A 96 -2.29 13.75 17.31
C THR A 96 -3.36 14.41 16.45
N GLY A 97 -4.62 14.23 16.83
CA GLY A 97 -5.79 14.86 16.20
C GLY A 97 -6.59 15.70 17.19
N ALA A 98 -7.69 16.30 16.71
CA ALA A 98 -8.58 17.11 17.54
C ALA A 98 -9.20 16.35 18.73
N GLY A 99 -9.22 15.02 18.69
CA GLY A 99 -9.71 14.14 19.76
C GLY A 99 -8.62 13.48 20.62
N GLY A 100 -7.35 13.89 20.49
CA GLY A 100 -6.22 13.32 21.21
C GLY A 100 -5.24 12.54 20.33
N THR A 101 -4.37 11.75 20.96
CA THR A 101 -3.43 10.87 20.25
C THR A 101 -4.14 9.64 19.71
N TYR A 102 -3.77 9.21 18.51
CA TYR A 102 -4.23 7.97 17.91
C TYR A 102 -3.03 7.12 17.49
N SER A 103 -3.21 5.80 17.51
CA SER A 103 -2.26 4.83 17.01
C SER A 103 -3.02 3.61 16.50
N CYS A 104 -2.62 3.10 15.35
CA CYS A 104 -3.15 1.88 14.78
C CYS A 104 -2.07 1.13 13.99
N GLY A 105 -1.85 -0.13 14.35
CA GLY A 105 -0.72 -0.93 13.89
C GLY A 105 0.51 -0.82 14.82
N PRO A 106 1.70 -1.23 14.34
CA PRO A 106 1.98 -1.67 12.97
C PRO A 106 1.27 -2.99 12.63
N LEU A 107 0.69 -3.05 11.42
CA LEU A 107 0.14 -4.28 10.84
C LEU A 107 1.07 -4.75 9.75
N LYS A 108 1.42 -6.04 9.74
CA LYS A 108 2.31 -6.63 8.74
C LYS A 108 1.59 -7.72 7.95
N SER A 109 1.81 -7.75 6.65
CA SER A 109 1.36 -8.82 5.75
C SER A 109 2.55 -9.31 4.93
N ALA A 110 2.75 -10.63 4.90
CA ALA A 110 3.69 -11.30 4.01
C ALA A 110 2.95 -12.16 3.00
N PHE A 111 3.38 -12.13 1.74
CA PHE A 111 2.83 -12.95 0.66
C PHE A 111 3.89 -13.17 -0.43
N ILE A 112 3.66 -14.15 -1.30
CA ILE A 112 4.51 -14.43 -2.47
C ILE A 112 3.76 -13.93 -3.70
N PRO A 113 4.23 -12.87 -4.37
CA PRO A 113 3.60 -12.35 -5.57
C PRO A 113 3.95 -13.21 -6.79
N GLU A 114 3.00 -13.33 -7.71
CA GLU A 114 3.19 -13.99 -9.00
C GLU A 114 3.59 -12.97 -10.08
N ARG A 115 4.25 -13.47 -11.13
CA ARG A 115 4.72 -12.66 -12.26
C ARG A 115 3.58 -11.92 -12.93
N SER A 116 3.86 -10.71 -13.38
CA SER A 116 2.93 -9.89 -14.17
C SER A 116 1.60 -9.56 -13.46
N LYS A 117 1.52 -9.73 -12.13
CA LYS A 117 0.33 -9.42 -11.33
C LYS A 117 0.38 -8.05 -10.67
N VAL A 118 -0.79 -7.55 -10.32
CA VAL A 118 -0.98 -6.33 -9.54
C VAL A 118 -1.69 -6.66 -8.24
N TYR A 119 -1.05 -6.32 -7.12
CA TYR A 119 -1.58 -6.53 -5.79
C TYR A 119 -1.96 -5.20 -5.14
N LEU A 120 -3.03 -5.19 -4.35
CA LEU A 120 -3.44 -4.09 -3.49
C LEU A 120 -3.27 -4.51 -2.03
N VAL A 121 -2.41 -3.80 -1.31
CA VAL A 121 -2.36 -3.83 0.15
C VAL A 121 -3.17 -2.65 0.67
N GLU A 122 -4.30 -2.93 1.28
CA GLU A 122 -5.18 -1.91 1.84
C GLU A 122 -5.16 -1.93 3.37
N PHE A 123 -4.78 -0.82 3.96
CA PHE A 123 -4.90 -0.55 5.39
C PHE A 123 -6.26 0.09 5.66
N GLN A 124 -7.15 -0.64 6.33
CA GLN A 124 -8.53 -0.24 6.57
C GLN A 124 -8.70 0.21 8.02
N PHE A 125 -9.22 1.42 8.23
CA PHE A 125 -9.74 1.84 9.52
C PHE A 125 -11.18 1.34 9.67
N ILE A 126 -11.45 0.55 10.72
CA ILE A 126 -12.77 -0.02 11.02
C ILE A 126 -13.16 0.39 12.44
N GLY A 127 -13.88 1.51 12.57
CA GLY A 127 -14.16 2.09 13.88
C GLY A 127 -12.87 2.53 14.58
N SER A 128 -12.59 1.95 15.75
CA SER A 128 -11.36 2.22 16.53
C SER A 128 -10.20 1.25 16.25
N ARG A 129 -10.41 0.23 15.42
CA ARG A 129 -9.39 -0.76 15.03
C ARG A 129 -8.94 -0.54 13.59
N CYS A 130 -7.85 -1.19 13.20
CA CYS A 130 -7.40 -1.28 11.82
C CYS A 130 -7.13 -2.73 11.44
N GLU A 131 -7.27 -2.99 10.15
CA GLU A 131 -6.92 -4.25 9.51
C GLU A 131 -6.07 -3.96 8.27
N GLN A 132 -5.26 -4.94 7.86
CA GLN A 132 -4.48 -4.86 6.62
C GLN A 132 -4.79 -6.08 5.78
N HIS A 133 -5.19 -5.84 4.54
CA HIS A 133 -5.64 -6.88 3.63
C HIS A 133 -4.87 -6.82 2.32
N VAL A 134 -4.55 -7.99 1.77
CA VAL A 134 -3.86 -8.15 0.48
C VAL A 134 -4.84 -8.71 -0.54
N TYR A 135 -4.92 -8.08 -1.71
CA TYR A 135 -5.78 -8.51 -2.81
C TYR A 135 -5.00 -8.59 -4.12
N ASP A 136 -5.32 -9.58 -4.94
CA ASP A 136 -5.00 -9.58 -6.36
C ASP A 136 -6.06 -8.74 -7.07
N VAL A 137 -5.59 -7.68 -7.74
CA VAL A 137 -6.39 -6.72 -8.50
C VAL A 137 -5.89 -6.61 -9.94
N THR A 138 -5.26 -7.69 -10.44
CA THR A 138 -4.73 -7.76 -11.80
C THR A 138 -5.83 -7.54 -12.84
N GLN A 139 -7.04 -8.03 -12.57
CA GLN A 139 -8.23 -7.72 -13.36
C GLN A 139 -8.96 -6.51 -12.73
N PRO A 140 -9.28 -5.45 -13.49
CA PRO A 140 -9.79 -4.18 -12.95
C PRO A 140 -11.04 -4.29 -12.07
N ASP A 141 -11.92 -5.24 -12.37
CA ASP A 141 -13.19 -5.43 -11.68
C ASP A 141 -13.16 -6.60 -10.67
N GLN A 142 -11.98 -7.13 -10.39
CA GLN A 142 -11.80 -8.23 -9.43
C GLN A 142 -10.93 -7.78 -8.27
N ARG A 143 -11.36 -8.20 -7.07
CA ARG A 143 -10.62 -8.00 -5.84
C ARG A 143 -10.58 -9.33 -5.09
N ILE A 144 -9.61 -10.15 -5.46
CA ILE A 144 -9.48 -11.52 -4.95
C ILE A 144 -8.58 -11.47 -3.71
N SER A 145 -9.07 -11.94 -2.56
CA SER A 145 -8.25 -11.99 -1.35
C SER A 145 -7.06 -12.94 -1.54
N VAL A 146 -5.86 -12.46 -1.21
CA VAL A 146 -4.64 -13.26 -1.22
C VAL A 146 -4.42 -13.76 0.20
N THR A 147 -4.18 -15.06 0.34
CA THR A 147 -3.71 -15.63 1.60
C THR A 147 -2.37 -14.97 1.95
N SER A 148 -2.40 -14.12 2.97
CA SER A 148 -1.20 -13.51 3.54
C SER A 148 -1.03 -13.97 4.97
N VAL A 149 0.22 -14.14 5.39
CA VAL A 149 0.53 -14.52 6.77
C VAL A 149 0.80 -13.23 7.55
N PRO A 150 0.24 -13.07 8.77
CA PRO A 150 0.70 -12.03 9.68
C PRO A 150 2.19 -12.22 9.93
N ALA A 151 3.02 -11.30 9.45
CA ALA A 151 4.46 -11.39 9.69
C ALA A 151 4.78 -10.95 11.11
N VAL A 152 5.69 -11.67 11.78
CA VAL A 152 6.12 -11.39 13.16
C VAL A 152 7.07 -10.20 13.20
#